data_AF-A0A4Y2V7K7-F1
#
_entry.id   AF-A0A4Y2V7K7-F1
#
_cell.length_a   1.000
_cell.length_b   1.000
_cell.length_c   1.000
_cell.angle_alpha   90.00
_cell.angle_beta   90.00
_cell.angle_gamma   90.00
#
_symmetry.space_group_name_H-M   'P 1'
#
loop_
_entity.id
_entity.type
_entity.pdbx_description
1 polymer ?
#
loop_
_entity_poly.entity_id
_entity_poly.type
_entity_poly.pdbx_seq_one_letter_code
_entity_poly.pdbx_strand_id
1 'polypeptide(L)'
;MKFPIKLFAHILGSILSEVTYSHPITKDRECPLLPSTHVTMDKGTGLVHTAPNHGLDDYAVMKKQHIPLDPCLVGEDGCYNSQAMKELQGKAVLKEGTKFILDFLSADIVHLEDYVHSYPYDWRSKTPVIIRSSHQWFIDVNQIRDKAIECLKDVTVVPGHFKKVFQHQLESAPQWCISRQRAWGVPIPAFYSSDRNKPLVHRAITNHLCSLIQTHGIHCWWEKRVNELLPPELRNKLELPLNEYQKGSDIMDIWFDSGISWKCVLPEPHISDICIEGIDQIRGWFNSSLLTSIAVRGKAPYK
;
A
#
# COMPACT_ATOMS: atom_id res chain seq x y z
N MET A 1 -22.35 -30.36 -11.76
CA MET A 1 -23.18 -29.59 -12.72
C MET A 1 -24.50 -30.30 -12.95
N LYS A 2 -25.65 -29.62 -12.79
CA LYS A 2 -26.99 -30.20 -12.88
C LYS A 2 -27.56 -30.32 -14.31
N PHE A 3 -26.85 -29.85 -15.34
CA PHE A 3 -27.36 -29.80 -16.72
C PHE A 3 -26.31 -30.27 -17.75
N PRO A 4 -26.73 -30.94 -18.84
CA PRO A 4 -25.83 -31.30 -19.94
C PRO A 4 -25.35 -30.03 -20.67
N ILE A 5 -24.04 -29.87 -20.81
CA ILE A 5 -23.44 -28.76 -21.56
C ILE A 5 -23.42 -29.13 -23.04
N LYS A 6 -24.10 -28.34 -23.87
CA LYS A 6 -24.00 -28.41 -25.33
C LYS A 6 -23.25 -27.18 -25.83
N LEU A 7 -22.14 -27.40 -26.55
CA LEU A 7 -21.40 -26.34 -27.22
C LEU A 7 -22.27 -25.72 -28.32
N PHE A 8 -22.51 -24.41 -28.24
CA PHE A 8 -23.27 -23.66 -29.24
C PHE A 8 -22.38 -22.85 -30.18
N ALA A 9 -21.34 -22.21 -29.65
CA ALA A 9 -20.42 -21.37 -30.43
C ALA A 9 -19.04 -21.26 -29.76
N HIS A 10 -18.05 -20.86 -30.56
CA HIS A 10 -16.76 -20.37 -30.09
C HIS A 10 -16.65 -18.89 -30.40
N ILE A 11 -16.21 -18.11 -29.42
CA ILE A 11 -15.96 -16.67 -29.57
C ILE A 11 -14.53 -16.34 -29.16
N LEU A 12 -13.94 -15.35 -29.83
CA LEU A 12 -12.65 -14.79 -29.42
C LEU A 12 -12.84 -13.97 -28.15
N GLY A 13 -11.93 -14.12 -27.18
CA GLY A 13 -11.99 -13.37 -25.92
C GLY A 13 -11.94 -11.84 -26.12
N SER A 14 -11.34 -11.37 -27.21
CA SER A 14 -11.35 -9.94 -27.59
C SER A 14 -12.73 -9.38 -27.87
N ILE A 15 -13.72 -10.22 -28.20
CA ILE A 15 -15.10 -9.75 -28.39
C ILE A 15 -15.73 -9.40 -27.04
N LEU A 16 -15.30 -10.05 -25.95
CA LEU A 16 -15.87 -9.82 -24.62
C LEU A 16 -15.49 -8.46 -24.03
N SER A 17 -14.45 -7.78 -24.52
CA SER A 17 -14.04 -6.48 -23.97
C SER A 17 -15.06 -5.36 -24.21
N GLU A 18 -15.98 -5.54 -25.14
CA GLU A 18 -17.06 -4.58 -25.42
C GLU A 18 -18.38 -4.95 -24.70
N VAL A 19 -18.38 -6.04 -23.94
CA VAL A 19 -19.58 -6.58 -23.29
C VAL A 19 -19.58 -6.21 -21.81
N THR A 20 -20.77 -5.86 -21.32
CA THR A 20 -21.05 -5.67 -19.89
C THR A 20 -21.89 -6.81 -19.33
N TYR A 21 -21.85 -6.99 -18.01
CA TYR A 21 -22.71 -7.92 -17.29
C TYR A 21 -23.33 -7.24 -16.07
N SER A 22 -24.51 -7.69 -15.65
CA SER A 22 -25.15 -7.19 -14.43
C SER A 22 -24.51 -7.80 -13.19
N HIS A 23 -24.14 -6.97 -12.21
CA HIS A 23 -23.53 -7.44 -10.98
C HIS A 23 -24.52 -8.30 -10.17
N PRO A 24 -24.11 -9.48 -9.65
CA PRO A 24 -25.04 -10.42 -9.00
C PRO A 24 -25.71 -9.86 -7.73
N ILE A 25 -24.97 -9.08 -6.94
CA ILE A 25 -25.50 -8.44 -5.72
C ILE A 25 -26.25 -7.13 -6.05
N THR A 26 -25.63 -6.23 -6.80
CA THR A 26 -26.21 -4.94 -7.20
C THR A 26 -26.74 -5.03 -8.64
N LYS A 27 -27.93 -5.59 -8.85
CA LYS A 27 -28.44 -5.93 -10.19
C LYS A 27 -28.52 -4.75 -11.17
N ASP A 28 -28.67 -3.53 -10.67
CA ASP A 28 -28.69 -2.29 -11.48
C ASP A 28 -27.30 -1.79 -11.89
N ARG A 29 -26.23 -2.42 -11.41
CA ARG A 29 -24.84 -2.08 -11.76
C ARG A 29 -24.36 -2.94 -12.92
N GLU A 30 -24.05 -2.28 -14.04
CA GLU A 30 -23.31 -2.91 -15.12
C GLU A 30 -21.80 -2.91 -14.82
N CYS A 31 -21.16 -4.05 -15.09
CA CYS A 31 -19.74 -4.26 -14.91
C CYS A 31 -19.08 -4.66 -16.25
N PRO A 32 -17.89 -4.11 -16.57
CA PRO A 32 -17.18 -4.47 -17.78
C PRO A 32 -16.44 -5.81 -17.63
N LEU A 33 -16.17 -6.48 -18.74
CA LEU A 33 -15.20 -7.58 -18.81
C LEU A 33 -13.82 -7.02 -19.20
N LEU A 34 -12.82 -7.23 -18.34
CA LEU A 34 -11.50 -6.64 -18.51
C LEU A 34 -10.51 -7.66 -19.09
N PRO A 35 -9.77 -7.31 -20.16
CA PRO A 35 -8.71 -8.17 -20.66
C PRO A 35 -7.57 -8.21 -19.65
N SER A 36 -7.12 -9.42 -19.31
CA SER A 36 -6.05 -9.65 -18.36
C SER A 36 -5.14 -10.80 -18.80
N THR A 37 -3.84 -10.64 -18.58
CA THR A 37 -2.81 -11.63 -18.90
C THR A 37 -2.49 -12.58 -17.74
N HIS A 38 -3.04 -12.34 -16.53
CA HIS A 38 -2.82 -13.23 -15.38
C HIS A 38 -3.82 -14.40 -15.33
N VAL A 39 -4.83 -14.40 -16.21
CA VAL A 39 -5.82 -15.47 -16.30
C VAL A 39 -5.21 -16.66 -17.03
N THR A 40 -5.37 -17.86 -16.46
CA THR A 40 -4.87 -19.11 -17.04
C THR A 40 -6.04 -20.06 -17.35
N MET A 41 -5.81 -20.99 -18.27
CA MET A 41 -6.81 -22.01 -18.63
C MET A 41 -6.82 -23.21 -17.68
N ASP A 42 -5.85 -23.28 -16.75
CA ASP A 42 -5.63 -24.45 -15.92
C ASP A 42 -6.61 -24.55 -14.74
N LYS A 43 -7.29 -23.45 -14.37
CA LYS A 43 -8.17 -23.38 -13.19
C LYS A 43 -9.39 -22.51 -13.43
N GLY A 44 -10.51 -22.91 -12.83
CA GLY A 44 -11.77 -22.17 -12.88
C GLY A 44 -12.42 -22.24 -14.26
N THR A 45 -13.04 -21.14 -14.68
CA THR A 45 -13.85 -21.06 -15.92
C THR A 45 -13.17 -20.26 -17.03
N GLY A 46 -11.97 -19.73 -16.80
CA GLY A 46 -11.33 -18.74 -17.67
C GLY A 46 -11.90 -17.32 -17.54
N LEU A 47 -12.94 -17.11 -16.74
CA LEU A 47 -13.44 -15.80 -16.32
C LEU A 47 -13.17 -15.62 -14.82
N VAL A 48 -12.40 -14.59 -14.46
CA VAL A 48 -11.96 -14.35 -13.09
C VAL A 48 -12.66 -13.11 -12.55
N HIS A 49 -13.29 -13.23 -11.38
CA HIS A 49 -13.85 -12.09 -10.67
C HIS A 49 -12.72 -11.18 -10.17
N THR A 50 -12.82 -9.89 -10.48
CA THR A 50 -11.83 -8.87 -10.07
C THR A 50 -12.30 -8.12 -8.84
N ALA A 51 -11.57 -8.24 -7.74
CA ALA A 51 -11.80 -7.52 -6.48
C ALA A 51 -10.53 -6.74 -6.08
N PRO A 52 -10.32 -5.51 -6.57
CA PRO A 52 -9.05 -4.79 -6.42
C PRO A 52 -8.67 -4.43 -4.97
N ASN A 53 -9.64 -4.45 -4.06
CA ASN A 53 -9.38 -4.28 -2.63
C ASN A 53 -8.82 -5.54 -1.95
N HIS A 54 -8.80 -6.68 -2.64
CA HIS A 54 -8.46 -8.00 -2.08
C HIS A 54 -7.47 -8.81 -2.96
N GLY A 55 -7.01 -8.26 -4.08
CA GLY A 55 -6.05 -8.90 -4.98
C GLY A 55 -5.07 -7.91 -5.60
N LEU A 56 -3.78 -8.26 -5.62
CA LEU A 56 -2.74 -7.41 -6.23
C LEU A 56 -2.89 -7.34 -7.75
N ASP A 57 -3.14 -8.48 -8.39
CA ASP A 57 -3.34 -8.54 -9.83
C ASP A 57 -4.64 -7.82 -10.25
N ASP A 58 -5.69 -7.93 -9.43
CA ASP A 58 -6.95 -7.21 -9.62
C ASP A 58 -6.74 -5.69 -9.53
N TYR A 59 -6.01 -5.24 -8.52
CA TYR A 59 -5.63 -3.84 -8.36
C TYR A 59 -4.82 -3.33 -9.56
N ALA A 60 -3.86 -4.12 -10.04
CA ALA A 60 -3.03 -3.78 -11.18
C ALA A 60 -3.83 -3.67 -12.49
N VAL A 61 -4.78 -4.58 -12.73
CA VAL A 61 -5.68 -4.52 -13.89
C VAL A 61 -6.54 -3.27 -13.83
N MET A 62 -7.20 -2.99 -12.70
CA MET A 62 -8.05 -1.81 -12.55
C MET A 62 -7.27 -0.50 -12.74
N LYS A 63 -6.07 -0.42 -12.16
CA LYS A 63 -5.16 0.72 -12.32
C LYS A 63 -4.74 0.93 -13.77
N LYS A 64 -4.39 -0.15 -14.49
CA LYS A 64 -4.04 -0.09 -15.92
C LYS A 64 -5.21 0.42 -16.78
N GLN A 65 -6.43 0.03 -16.43
CA GLN A 65 -7.66 0.44 -17.12
C GLN A 65 -8.19 1.80 -16.64
N HIS A 66 -7.52 2.47 -15.69
CA HIS A 66 -7.93 3.76 -15.12
C HIS A 66 -9.34 3.74 -14.51
N ILE A 67 -9.79 2.59 -14.01
CA ILE A 67 -11.11 2.45 -13.41
C ILE A 67 -11.01 2.83 -11.92
N PRO A 68 -11.87 3.76 -11.42
CA PRO A 68 -11.90 4.11 -10.01
C PRO A 68 -12.17 2.89 -9.13
N LEU A 69 -11.54 2.88 -7.96
CA LEU A 69 -11.72 1.81 -6.98
C LEU A 69 -12.90 2.12 -6.07
N ASP A 70 -13.78 1.14 -5.91
CA ASP A 70 -14.79 1.18 -4.86
C ASP A 70 -14.13 1.17 -3.48
N PRO A 71 -14.78 1.77 -2.47
CA PRO A 71 -14.29 1.71 -1.10
C PRO A 71 -14.17 0.24 -0.63
N CYS A 72 -13.14 -0.05 0.16
CA CYS A 72 -13.01 -1.37 0.76
C CYS A 72 -14.12 -1.56 1.79
N LEU A 73 -14.88 -2.65 1.65
CA LEU A 73 -16.02 -2.98 2.52
C LEU A 73 -15.60 -3.72 3.79
N VAL A 74 -14.31 -4.02 3.96
CA VAL A 74 -13.77 -4.79 5.08
C VAL A 74 -12.97 -3.88 6.00
N GLY A 75 -13.16 -4.01 7.31
CA GLY A 75 -12.46 -3.25 8.35
C GLY A 75 -11.10 -3.85 8.74
N GLU A 76 -10.45 -3.21 9.71
CA GLU A 76 -9.20 -3.68 10.34
C GLU A 76 -9.36 -4.90 11.23
N ASP A 77 -10.58 -5.15 11.69
CA ASP A 77 -10.99 -6.30 12.47
C ASP A 77 -11.31 -7.54 11.63
N GLY A 78 -11.27 -7.44 10.29
CA GLY A 78 -11.66 -8.53 9.39
C GLY A 78 -13.18 -8.73 9.29
N CYS A 79 -13.96 -7.73 9.70
CA CYS A 79 -15.42 -7.71 9.57
C CYS A 79 -15.86 -6.73 8.48
N TYR A 80 -17.09 -6.87 7.98
CA TYR A 80 -17.65 -5.87 7.07
C TYR A 80 -17.93 -4.55 7.80
N ASN A 81 -17.57 -3.44 7.17
CA ASN A 81 -17.77 -2.09 7.71
C ASN A 81 -19.17 -1.52 7.38
N SER A 82 -19.43 -0.29 7.82
CA SER A 82 -20.72 0.38 7.65
C SER A 82 -21.10 0.71 6.20
N GLN A 83 -20.17 0.58 5.25
CA GLN A 83 -20.43 0.78 3.81
C GLN A 83 -20.94 -0.50 3.13
N ALA A 84 -20.81 -1.65 3.79
CA ALA A 84 -21.38 -2.90 3.30
C ALA A 84 -22.91 -2.92 3.46
N MET A 85 -23.56 -3.90 2.81
CA MET A 85 -24.99 -4.19 3.00
C MET A 85 -25.32 -4.31 4.48
N LYS A 86 -26.47 -3.79 4.90
CA LYS A 86 -26.87 -3.71 6.32
C LYS A 86 -26.80 -5.06 7.04
N GLU A 87 -27.15 -6.13 6.33
CA GLU A 87 -27.14 -7.50 6.82
C GLU A 87 -25.73 -8.06 7.02
N LEU A 88 -24.73 -7.50 6.35
CA LEU A 88 -23.33 -7.91 6.45
C LEU A 88 -22.55 -7.15 7.52
N GLN A 89 -22.95 -5.92 7.86
CA GLN A 89 -22.20 -5.05 8.76
C GLN A 89 -21.86 -5.75 10.09
N GLY A 90 -20.58 -5.74 10.46
CA GLY A 90 -20.06 -6.37 11.68
C GLY A 90 -19.86 -7.89 11.60
N LYS A 91 -20.25 -8.56 10.51
CA LYS A 91 -19.98 -10.00 10.31
C LYS A 91 -18.54 -10.23 9.88
N ALA A 92 -17.90 -11.28 10.42
CA ALA A 92 -16.57 -11.67 10.01
C ALA A 92 -16.61 -12.23 8.58
N VAL A 93 -15.70 -11.74 7.72
CA VAL A 93 -15.79 -12.00 6.27
C VAL A 93 -15.65 -13.47 5.93
N LEU A 94 -14.73 -14.20 6.60
CA LEU A 94 -14.45 -15.61 6.34
C LEU A 94 -15.45 -16.58 7.01
N LYS A 95 -16.41 -16.08 7.78
CA LYS A 95 -17.36 -16.89 8.56
C LYS A 95 -18.80 -16.52 8.23
N GLU A 96 -19.44 -15.72 9.07
CA GLU A 96 -20.85 -15.34 8.96
C GLU A 96 -21.11 -14.57 7.65
N GLY A 97 -20.12 -13.82 7.18
CA GLY A 97 -20.15 -13.10 5.91
C GLY A 97 -20.28 -14.03 4.70
N THR A 98 -19.34 -14.96 4.53
CA THR A 98 -19.38 -15.98 3.46
C THR A 98 -20.69 -16.76 3.49
N LYS A 99 -21.14 -17.22 4.67
CA LYS A 99 -22.39 -17.97 4.79
C LYS A 99 -23.59 -17.16 4.28
N PHE A 100 -23.69 -15.90 4.71
CA PHE A 100 -24.78 -15.02 4.26
C PHE A 100 -24.77 -14.83 2.73
N ILE A 101 -23.60 -14.58 2.12
CA ILE A 101 -23.48 -14.39 0.67
C ILE A 101 -23.88 -15.65 -0.11
N LEU A 102 -23.50 -16.84 0.37
CA LEU A 102 -23.90 -18.10 -0.27
C LEU A 102 -25.41 -18.30 -0.24
N ASP A 103 -26.05 -18.01 0.89
CA ASP A 103 -27.50 -18.09 1.03
C ASP A 103 -28.21 -17.05 0.14
N PHE A 104 -27.69 -15.80 0.12
CA PHE A 104 -28.22 -14.69 -0.66
C PHE A 104 -28.15 -14.94 -2.17
N LEU A 105 -27.06 -15.53 -2.66
CA LEU A 105 -26.85 -15.84 -4.08
C LEU A 105 -27.31 -17.24 -4.49
N SER A 106 -28.01 -17.96 -3.61
CA SER A 106 -28.39 -19.37 -3.83
C SER A 106 -29.12 -19.65 -5.15
N ALA A 107 -29.92 -18.70 -5.65
CA ALA A 107 -30.63 -18.82 -6.93
C ALA A 107 -29.71 -18.64 -8.15
N ASP A 108 -28.60 -17.94 -8.00
CA ASP A 108 -27.66 -17.59 -9.08
C ASP A 108 -26.43 -18.54 -9.11
N ILE A 109 -26.29 -19.44 -8.12
CA ILE A 109 -25.17 -20.39 -8.01
C ILE A 109 -25.33 -21.56 -8.99
N VAL A 110 -24.36 -21.71 -9.89
CA VAL A 110 -24.30 -22.80 -10.88
C VAL A 110 -23.72 -24.09 -10.30
N HIS A 111 -22.73 -23.97 -9.41
CA HIS A 111 -22.04 -25.10 -8.76
C HIS A 111 -21.51 -24.67 -7.38
N LEU A 112 -21.66 -25.55 -6.38
CA LEU A 112 -21.17 -25.35 -5.02
C LEU A 112 -20.48 -26.63 -4.56
N GLU A 113 -19.23 -26.50 -4.12
CA GLU A 113 -18.45 -27.60 -3.56
C GLU A 113 -17.48 -27.09 -2.49
N ASP A 114 -17.09 -27.97 -1.58
CA ASP A 114 -16.00 -27.68 -0.65
C ASP A 114 -14.66 -27.88 -1.36
N TYR A 115 -13.77 -26.90 -1.25
CA TYR A 115 -12.48 -26.91 -1.92
C TYR A 115 -11.33 -26.86 -0.90
N VAL A 116 -10.52 -27.93 -0.86
CA VAL A 116 -9.37 -28.05 0.04
C VAL A 116 -8.10 -27.65 -0.70
N HIS A 117 -7.40 -26.63 -0.20
CA HIS A 117 -6.15 -26.15 -0.78
C HIS A 117 -5.25 -25.51 0.28
N SER A 118 -4.02 -25.20 -0.12
CA SER A 118 -3.13 -24.39 0.71
C SER A 118 -3.64 -22.94 0.78
N TYR A 119 -3.80 -22.44 2.00
CA TYR A 119 -4.26 -21.08 2.30
C TYR A 119 -3.28 -20.42 3.28
N PRO A 120 -3.00 -19.12 3.19
CA PRO A 120 -2.08 -18.45 4.09
C PRO A 120 -2.67 -18.27 5.50
N TYR A 121 -1.87 -18.56 6.52
CA TYR A 121 -2.21 -18.38 7.93
C TYR A 121 -1.18 -17.49 8.60
N ASP A 122 -1.64 -16.69 9.55
CA ASP A 122 -0.74 -15.97 10.44
C ASP A 122 0.08 -16.98 11.24
N TRP A 123 1.39 -16.80 11.23
CA TRP A 123 2.33 -17.75 11.81
C TRP A 123 2.23 -17.83 13.34
N ARG A 124 1.68 -16.81 14.00
CA ARG A 124 1.57 -16.71 15.46
C ARG A 124 0.18 -17.08 15.95
N SER A 125 -0.87 -16.41 15.50
CA SER A 125 -2.25 -16.67 15.90
C SER A 125 -2.83 -17.93 15.25
N LYS A 126 -2.21 -18.42 14.17
CA LYS A 126 -2.73 -19.54 13.35
C LYS A 126 -4.14 -19.27 12.82
N THR A 127 -4.48 -18.01 12.59
CA THR A 127 -5.73 -17.60 11.96
C THR A 127 -5.53 -17.35 10.46
N PRO A 128 -6.53 -17.61 9.62
CA PRO A 128 -6.43 -17.32 8.19
C PRO A 128 -6.23 -15.81 7.96
N VAL A 129 -5.41 -15.46 6.98
CA VAL A 129 -5.19 -14.05 6.60
C VAL A 129 -6.06 -13.67 5.41
N ILE A 130 -6.35 -12.38 5.29
CA ILE A 130 -7.04 -11.80 4.14
C ILE A 130 -6.18 -10.67 3.58
N ILE A 131 -6.22 -10.49 2.26
CA ILE A 131 -5.63 -9.32 1.61
C ILE A 131 -6.67 -8.20 1.68
N ARG A 132 -6.23 -7.02 2.08
CA ARG A 132 -7.07 -5.82 2.11
C ARG A 132 -6.26 -4.62 1.64
N SER A 133 -6.88 -3.75 0.85
CA SER A 133 -6.35 -2.41 0.61
C SER A 133 -6.31 -1.60 1.91
N SER A 134 -5.29 -0.76 2.04
CA SER A 134 -5.12 0.16 3.16
C SER A 134 -4.51 1.46 2.66
N HIS A 135 -4.82 2.56 3.34
CA HIS A 135 -4.13 3.82 3.11
C HIS A 135 -2.70 3.71 3.66
N GLN A 136 -1.73 4.13 2.87
CA GLN A 136 -0.31 4.06 3.21
C GLN A 136 0.39 5.33 2.68
N TRP A 137 1.50 5.69 3.31
CA TRP A 137 2.39 6.77 2.90
C TRP A 137 3.42 6.26 1.91
N PHE A 138 3.57 6.97 0.80
CA PHE A 138 4.54 6.64 -0.24
C PHE A 138 5.44 7.82 -0.55
N ILE A 139 6.71 7.53 -0.82
CA ILE A 139 7.60 8.42 -1.56
C ILE A 139 7.44 8.11 -3.05
N ASP A 140 7.19 9.13 -3.85
CA ASP A 140 7.14 8.99 -5.32
C ASP A 140 8.56 8.93 -5.87
N VAL A 141 9.01 7.71 -6.15
CA VAL A 141 10.37 7.45 -6.66
C VAL A 141 10.48 7.91 -8.11
N ASN A 142 9.37 7.97 -8.87
CA ASN A 142 9.41 8.40 -10.28
C ASN A 142 9.99 9.81 -10.42
N GLN A 143 9.69 10.72 -9.48
CA GLN A 143 10.18 12.10 -9.54
C GLN A 143 11.69 12.24 -9.33
N ILE A 144 12.33 11.25 -8.70
CA ILE A 144 13.77 11.26 -8.40
C ILE A 144 14.56 10.17 -9.14
N ARG A 145 13.87 9.28 -9.87
CA ARG A 145 14.46 8.11 -10.53
C ARG A 145 15.58 8.51 -11.48
N ASP A 146 15.31 9.41 -12.42
CA ASP A 146 16.27 9.76 -13.46
C ASP A 146 17.54 10.35 -12.86
N LYS A 147 17.38 11.19 -11.84
CA LYS A 147 18.50 11.77 -11.09
C LYS A 147 19.27 10.72 -10.28
N ALA A 148 18.58 9.75 -9.69
CA ALA A 148 19.23 8.65 -8.98
C ALA A 148 20.03 7.74 -9.92
N ILE A 149 19.50 7.43 -11.10
CA ILE A 149 20.19 6.67 -12.15
C ILE A 149 21.41 7.45 -12.66
N GLU A 150 21.28 8.76 -12.85
CA GLU A 150 22.41 9.61 -13.27
C GLU A 150 23.52 9.60 -12.21
N CYS A 151 23.19 9.87 -10.94
CA CYS A 151 24.20 9.84 -9.88
C CYS A 151 24.80 8.46 -9.65
N LEU A 152 24.06 7.38 -9.90
CA LEU A 152 24.60 6.01 -9.82
C LEU A 152 25.72 5.77 -10.85
N LYS A 153 25.78 6.52 -11.97
CA LYS A 153 26.88 6.42 -12.94
C LYS A 153 28.22 6.80 -12.33
N ASP A 154 28.24 7.76 -11.42
CA ASP A 154 29.46 8.20 -10.73
C ASP A 154 29.85 7.29 -9.56
N VAL A 155 28.95 6.42 -9.11
CA VAL A 155 29.21 5.45 -8.02
C VAL A 155 29.97 4.23 -8.56
N THR A 156 31.06 3.88 -7.90
CA THR A 156 31.86 2.68 -8.17
C THR A 156 31.33 1.48 -7.40
N VAL A 157 30.57 0.62 -8.08
CA VAL A 157 30.06 -0.63 -7.49
C VAL A 157 31.06 -1.75 -7.71
N VAL A 158 31.42 -2.48 -6.65
CA VAL A 158 32.32 -3.64 -6.71
C VAL A 158 31.61 -4.86 -6.11
N PRO A 159 31.50 -5.99 -6.84
CA PRO A 159 31.83 -6.20 -8.24
C PRO A 159 30.99 -5.38 -9.25
N GLY A 160 31.61 -4.92 -10.34
CA GLY A 160 30.99 -4.00 -11.30
C GLY A 160 29.70 -4.47 -11.98
N HIS A 161 29.47 -5.78 -12.09
CA HIS A 161 28.24 -6.30 -12.70
C HIS A 161 26.98 -6.00 -11.87
N PHE A 162 27.10 -5.77 -10.55
CA PHE A 162 25.98 -5.40 -9.69
C PHE A 162 25.44 -3.99 -9.95
N LYS A 163 26.20 -3.13 -10.63
CA LYS A 163 25.73 -1.80 -11.02
C LYS A 163 24.46 -1.87 -11.88
N LYS A 164 24.38 -2.85 -12.79
CA LYS A 164 23.19 -3.09 -13.61
C LYS A 164 22.00 -3.59 -12.78
N VAL A 165 22.26 -4.42 -11.77
CA VAL A 165 21.22 -4.91 -10.84
C VAL A 165 20.65 -3.75 -10.03
N PHE A 166 21.51 -2.86 -9.54
CA PHE A 166 21.09 -1.67 -8.80
C PHE A 166 20.30 -0.70 -9.69
N GLN A 167 20.75 -0.45 -10.93
CA GLN A 167 20.00 0.36 -11.88
C GLN A 167 18.60 -0.22 -12.17
N HIS A 168 18.50 -1.52 -12.43
CA HIS A 168 17.21 -2.18 -12.67
C HIS A 168 16.26 -2.09 -11.45
N GLN A 169 16.81 -2.13 -10.23
CA GLN A 169 16.03 -1.92 -9.01
C GLN A 169 15.41 -0.51 -8.95
N LEU A 170 16.14 0.52 -9.39
CA LEU A 170 15.63 1.90 -9.46
C LEU A 170 14.55 2.07 -10.56
N GLU A 171 14.70 1.37 -11.67
CA GLU A 171 13.76 1.42 -12.81
C GLU A 171 12.42 0.73 -12.50
N SER A 172 12.46 -0.38 -11.76
CA SER A 172 11.29 -1.24 -11.50
C SER A 172 10.36 -0.74 -10.38
N ALA A 173 10.84 0.12 -9.47
CA ALA A 173 10.08 0.58 -8.32
C ALA A 173 9.53 2.01 -8.53
N PRO A 174 8.22 2.20 -8.77
CA PRO A 174 7.64 3.53 -8.93
C PRO A 174 7.41 4.27 -7.62
N GLN A 175 7.18 3.55 -6.53
CA GLN A 175 6.81 4.12 -5.24
C GLN A 175 7.49 3.34 -4.12
N TRP A 176 7.89 4.04 -3.07
CA TRP A 176 8.41 3.43 -1.85
C TRP A 176 7.41 3.65 -0.70
N CYS A 177 6.77 2.57 -0.25
CA CYS A 177 5.88 2.60 0.92
C CYS A 177 6.69 2.82 2.20
N ILE A 178 6.52 3.98 2.82
CA ILE A 178 7.27 4.39 4.02
C ILE A 178 6.47 4.27 5.32
N SER A 179 5.19 3.96 5.29
CA SER A 179 4.39 3.74 6.51
C SER A 179 4.42 2.28 6.96
N ARG A 180 4.42 2.07 8.28
CA ARG A 180 4.24 0.76 8.91
C ARG A 180 3.27 0.90 10.08
N GLN A 181 2.33 -0.05 10.18
CA GLN A 181 1.38 -0.15 11.29
C GLN A 181 2.01 -0.94 12.45
N ARG A 182 3.02 -0.35 13.09
CA ARG A 182 3.81 -0.95 14.16
C ARG A 182 4.01 0.04 15.29
N ALA A 183 4.24 -0.48 16.50
CA ALA A 183 4.35 0.35 17.70
C ALA A 183 5.74 0.96 17.94
N TRP A 184 6.79 0.45 17.30
CA TRP A 184 8.18 0.86 17.56
C TRP A 184 8.87 1.42 16.32
N GLY A 185 9.09 2.73 16.32
CA GLY A 185 9.86 3.47 15.32
C GLY A 185 9.51 4.96 15.30
N VAL A 186 10.03 5.68 14.31
CA VAL A 186 9.81 7.14 14.16
C VAL A 186 8.38 7.39 13.68
N PRO A 187 7.56 8.21 14.35
CA PRO A 187 6.19 8.47 13.90
C PRO A 187 6.15 9.28 12.60
N ILE A 188 5.18 9.01 11.75
CA ILE A 188 4.87 9.90 10.62
C ILE A 188 4.04 11.08 11.17
N PRO A 189 4.53 12.33 11.07
CA PRO A 189 3.90 13.50 11.70
C PRO A 189 2.69 14.00 10.90
N ALA A 190 1.65 13.18 10.83
CA ALA A 190 0.40 13.46 10.16
C ALA A 190 -0.78 13.44 11.13
N PHE A 191 -1.70 14.38 10.94
CA PHE A 191 -3.01 14.37 11.61
C PHE A 191 -4.09 14.04 10.58
N TYR A 192 -5.22 13.57 11.05
CA TYR A 192 -6.36 13.22 10.21
C TYR A 192 -7.60 13.88 10.79
N SER A 193 -8.44 14.46 9.93
CA SER A 193 -9.78 14.88 10.30
C SER A 193 -10.64 13.67 10.70
N SER A 194 -11.72 13.88 11.46
CA SER A 194 -12.63 12.83 11.95
C SER A 194 -13.20 11.94 10.84
N ASP A 195 -13.27 12.44 9.60
CA ASP A 195 -13.68 11.70 8.41
C ASP A 195 -12.58 10.79 7.83
N ARG A 196 -11.38 10.79 8.44
CA ARG A 196 -10.15 10.03 8.12
C ARG A 196 -9.64 10.12 6.67
N ASN A 197 -10.25 10.95 5.83
CA ASN A 197 -10.00 10.90 4.39
C ASN A 197 -8.95 11.91 3.93
N LYS A 198 -8.54 12.87 4.77
CA LYS A 198 -7.53 13.86 4.40
C LYS A 198 -6.45 13.99 5.47
N PRO A 199 -5.18 13.69 5.15
CA PRO A 199 -4.09 13.95 6.07
C PRO A 199 -3.77 15.45 6.10
N LEU A 200 -3.68 16.01 7.31
CA LEU A 200 -3.05 17.29 7.58
C LEU A 200 -1.55 17.07 7.80
N VAL A 201 -0.78 17.47 6.80
CA VAL A 201 0.69 17.53 6.85
C VAL A 201 1.14 18.95 6.56
N HIS A 202 2.10 19.44 7.35
CA HIS A 202 2.64 20.77 7.19
C HIS A 202 4.05 20.85 7.78
N ARG A 203 4.95 21.61 7.15
CA ARG A 203 6.34 21.77 7.64
C ARG A 203 6.40 22.26 9.08
N ALA A 204 5.49 23.16 9.47
CA ALA A 204 5.41 23.65 10.85
C ALA A 204 5.10 22.53 11.87
N ILE A 205 4.30 21.53 11.49
CA ILE A 205 4.02 20.36 12.34
C ILE A 205 5.30 19.56 12.53
N THR A 206 6.01 19.26 11.44
CA THR A 206 7.29 18.53 11.51
C THR A 206 8.31 19.26 12.37
N ASN A 207 8.49 20.57 12.16
CA ASN A 207 9.43 21.38 12.93
C ASN A 207 9.10 21.40 14.43
N HIS A 208 7.82 21.60 14.77
CA HIS A 208 7.37 21.59 16.16
C HIS A 208 7.57 20.22 16.81
N LEU A 209 7.28 19.13 16.08
CA LEU A 209 7.56 17.78 16.57
C LEU A 209 9.06 17.57 16.80
N CYS A 210 9.94 18.02 15.90
CA CYS A 210 11.38 17.96 16.11
C CYS A 210 11.81 18.68 17.41
N SER A 211 11.27 19.86 17.68
CA SER A 211 11.52 20.58 18.93
C SER A 211 11.00 19.81 20.15
N LEU A 212 9.81 19.22 20.08
CA LEU A 212 9.26 18.41 21.16
C LEU A 212 10.12 17.16 21.43
N ILE A 213 10.59 16.49 20.38
CA ILE A 213 11.46 15.31 20.48
C ILE A 213 12.81 15.68 21.14
N GLN A 214 13.37 16.85 20.84
CA GLN A 214 14.61 17.31 21.48
C GLN A 214 14.46 17.51 22.99
N THR A 215 13.29 17.94 23.46
CA THR A 215 13.06 18.22 24.90
C THR A 215 12.48 17.02 25.65
N HIS A 216 11.60 16.23 25.03
CA HIS A 216 10.80 15.19 25.70
C HIS A 216 11.09 13.77 25.18
N GLY A 217 11.97 13.62 24.18
CA GLY A 217 12.23 12.36 23.52
C GLY A 217 11.15 11.95 22.51
N ILE A 218 11.40 10.85 21.80
CA ILE A 218 10.56 10.40 20.68
C ILE A 218 9.14 9.96 21.10
N HIS A 219 8.99 9.53 22.35
CA HIS A 219 7.70 9.07 22.90
C HIS A 219 6.66 10.18 23.04
N CYS A 220 7.07 11.46 22.95
CA CYS A 220 6.15 12.58 23.05
C CYS A 220 5.00 12.52 22.04
N TRP A 221 5.22 11.96 20.84
CA TRP A 221 4.14 11.77 19.86
C TRP A 221 3.01 10.90 20.40
N TRP A 222 3.33 9.88 21.19
CA TRP A 222 2.36 8.92 21.74
C TRP A 222 1.72 9.42 23.03
N GLU A 223 2.49 10.11 23.87
CA GLU A 223 2.07 10.55 25.20
C GLU A 223 1.24 11.84 25.16
N LYS A 224 1.58 12.77 24.26
CA LYS A 224 0.96 14.10 24.20
C LYS A 224 -0.38 14.09 23.47
N ARG A 225 -1.21 15.07 23.84
CA ARG A 225 -2.50 15.32 23.19
C ARG A 225 -2.33 16.12 21.89
N VAL A 226 -3.34 16.07 21.03
CA VAL A 226 -3.34 16.76 19.72
C VAL A 226 -3.11 18.28 19.87
N ASN A 227 -3.64 18.90 20.92
CA ASN A 227 -3.45 20.33 21.19
C ASN A 227 -2.01 20.72 21.59
N GLU A 228 -1.21 19.77 22.09
CA GLU A 228 0.21 19.98 22.40
C GLU A 228 1.10 19.70 21.17
N LEU A 229 0.70 18.74 20.34
CA LEU A 229 1.42 18.30 19.16
C LEU A 229 1.17 19.19 17.93
N LEU A 230 0.02 19.84 17.84
CA LEU A 230 -0.26 20.83 16.79
C LEU A 230 0.32 22.19 17.16
N PRO A 231 1.13 22.81 16.28
CA PRO A 231 1.66 24.15 16.52
C PRO A 231 0.52 25.16 16.71
N PRO A 232 0.51 25.97 17.79
CA PRO A 232 -0.56 26.94 18.05
C PRO A 232 -0.74 27.95 16.91
N GLU A 233 0.35 28.40 16.29
CA GLU A 233 0.33 29.33 15.16
C GLU A 233 -0.41 28.76 13.95
N LEU A 234 -0.11 27.50 13.60
CA LEU A 234 -0.75 26.82 12.47
C LEU A 234 -2.23 26.58 12.75
N ARG A 235 -2.55 26.16 13.98
CA ARG A 235 -3.92 25.95 14.44
C ARG A 235 -4.75 27.23 14.30
N ASN A 236 -4.23 28.36 14.77
CA ASN A 236 -4.94 29.64 14.72
C ASN A 236 -5.07 30.14 13.27
N LYS A 237 -4.04 29.97 12.44
CA LYS A 237 -4.05 30.41 11.03
C LYS A 237 -5.05 29.65 10.15
N LEU A 238 -5.20 28.35 10.40
CA LEU A 238 -6.08 27.47 9.63
C LEU A 238 -7.43 27.20 10.31
N GLU A 239 -7.69 27.87 11.44
CA GLU A 239 -8.93 27.75 12.22
C GLU A 239 -9.29 26.28 12.53
N LEU A 240 -8.29 25.45 12.85
CA LEU A 240 -8.46 24.01 12.97
C LEU A 240 -9.21 23.62 14.26
N PRO A 241 -10.40 22.98 14.16
CA PRO A 241 -11.13 22.49 15.32
C PRO A 241 -10.43 21.27 15.94
N LEU A 242 -9.76 21.44 17.07
CA LEU A 242 -8.93 20.40 17.71
C LEU A 242 -9.67 19.09 18.00
N ASN A 243 -10.96 19.17 18.29
CA ASN A 243 -11.84 18.01 18.55
C ASN A 243 -12.12 17.18 17.30
N GLU A 244 -11.79 17.68 16.11
CA GLU A 244 -11.97 16.98 14.85
C GLU A 244 -10.68 16.36 14.30
N TYR A 245 -9.55 16.51 15.00
CA TYR A 245 -8.28 15.96 14.54
C TYR A 245 -7.77 14.84 15.45
N GLN A 246 -7.25 13.81 14.82
CA GLN A 246 -6.57 12.69 15.47
C GLN A 246 -5.15 12.57 14.93
N LYS A 247 -4.20 12.19 15.78
CA LYS A 247 -2.82 11.91 15.35
C LYS A 247 -2.74 10.55 14.67
N GLY A 248 -1.91 10.43 13.65
CA GLY A 248 -1.62 9.16 12.99
C GLY A 248 -0.94 8.14 13.89
N SER A 249 -1.20 6.85 13.61
CA SER A 249 -0.58 5.71 14.27
C SER A 249 0.57 5.08 13.47
N ASP A 250 0.79 5.53 12.23
CA ASP A 250 1.85 5.00 11.38
C ASP A 250 3.23 5.46 11.85
N ILE A 251 4.20 4.54 11.77
CA ILE A 251 5.63 4.85 11.89
C ILE A 251 6.31 4.77 10.51
N MET A 252 7.48 5.36 10.41
CA MET A 252 8.35 5.29 9.24
C MET A 252 8.94 3.89 9.07
N ASP A 253 9.21 3.54 7.81
CA ASP A 253 9.93 2.35 7.42
C ASP A 253 11.36 2.38 7.95
N ILE A 254 11.86 1.24 8.43
CA ILE A 254 13.21 1.14 9.01
C ILE A 254 14.31 1.44 7.98
N TRP A 255 14.04 1.20 6.69
CA TRP A 255 14.93 1.58 5.61
C TRP A 255 15.04 3.09 5.43
N PHE A 256 14.02 3.85 5.84
CA PHE A 256 14.09 5.31 5.86
C PHE A 256 15.05 5.77 6.96
N ASP A 257 14.93 5.21 8.17
CA ASP A 257 15.81 5.52 9.30
C ASP A 257 17.28 5.26 8.97
N SER A 258 17.59 4.06 8.44
CA SER A 258 18.96 3.72 8.04
C SER A 258 19.40 4.49 6.78
N GLY A 259 18.46 4.76 5.87
CA GLY A 259 18.68 5.52 4.64
C GLY A 259 19.03 6.98 4.87
N ILE A 260 18.74 7.58 6.02
CA ILE A 260 19.17 8.94 6.35
C ILE A 260 20.46 8.98 7.19
N SER A 261 21.11 7.83 7.42
CA SER A 261 22.32 7.77 8.26
C SER A 261 23.43 8.68 7.75
N TRP A 262 23.58 8.82 6.41
CA TRP A 262 24.54 9.71 5.78
C TRP A 262 24.40 11.17 6.24
N LYS A 263 23.20 11.61 6.66
CA LYS A 263 22.98 12.98 7.17
C LYS A 263 23.38 13.12 8.63
N CYS A 264 23.24 12.05 9.39
CA CYS A 264 23.45 12.05 10.84
C CYS A 264 24.91 11.78 11.22
N VAL A 265 25.63 10.98 10.42
CA VAL A 265 26.99 10.51 10.75
C VAL A 265 28.08 11.26 10.01
N LEU A 266 27.80 11.82 8.82
CA LEU A 266 28.78 12.57 8.03
C LEU A 266 28.47 14.07 8.07
N PRO A 267 29.41 14.91 8.55
CA PRO A 267 29.23 16.36 8.50
C PRO A 267 29.26 16.85 7.05
N GLU A 268 28.39 17.81 6.70
CA GLU A 268 28.51 18.49 5.41
C GLU A 268 29.89 19.18 5.30
N PRO A 269 30.55 19.18 4.12
CA PRO A 269 30.06 18.74 2.81
C PRO A 269 30.40 17.28 2.45
N HIS A 270 30.87 16.47 3.42
CA HIS A 270 31.45 15.16 3.16
C HIS A 270 30.44 14.17 2.53
N ILE A 271 30.99 13.23 1.77
CA ILE A 271 30.33 12.04 1.23
C ILE A 271 31.21 10.84 1.54
N SER A 272 30.63 9.65 1.68
CA SER A 272 31.43 8.47 2.00
C SER A 272 32.32 8.07 0.82
N ASP A 273 33.59 7.79 1.08
CA ASP A 273 34.49 7.28 0.04
C ASP A 273 34.22 5.80 -0.26
N ILE A 274 33.81 5.02 0.74
CA ILE A 274 33.55 3.59 0.63
C ILE A 274 32.36 3.22 1.52
N CYS A 275 31.49 2.35 1.02
CA CYS A 275 30.48 1.66 1.83
C CYS A 275 30.56 0.15 1.56
N ILE A 276 30.57 -0.65 2.61
CA ILE A 276 30.76 -2.11 2.52
C ILE A 276 29.61 -2.79 3.25
N GLU A 277 28.76 -3.50 2.51
CA GLU A 277 27.64 -4.26 3.04
C GLU A 277 27.40 -5.52 2.19
N GLY A 278 26.49 -6.40 2.63
CA GLY A 278 26.03 -7.54 1.86
C GLY A 278 25.32 -7.15 0.56
N ILE A 279 25.31 -8.08 -0.41
CA ILE A 279 24.66 -7.91 -1.72
C ILE A 279 23.15 -7.57 -1.61
N ASP A 280 22.50 -8.07 -0.57
CA ASP A 280 21.11 -7.80 -0.24
C ASP A 280 20.83 -6.30 -0.02
N GLN A 281 21.84 -5.52 0.37
CA GLN A 281 21.70 -4.08 0.59
C GLN A 281 21.54 -3.26 -0.69
N ILE A 282 21.71 -3.85 -1.88
CA ILE A 282 21.28 -3.23 -3.15
C ILE A 282 19.78 -2.95 -3.14
N ARG A 283 18.99 -3.77 -2.43
CA ARG A 283 17.55 -3.57 -2.24
C ARG A 283 17.20 -2.95 -0.88
N GLY A 284 18.20 -2.74 -0.03
CA GLY A 284 18.08 -2.20 1.31
C GLY A 284 18.80 -0.86 1.44
N TRP A 285 19.82 -0.81 2.28
CA TRP A 285 20.50 0.41 2.71
C TRP A 285 21.12 1.23 1.58
N PHE A 286 21.75 0.60 0.58
CA PHE A 286 22.33 1.35 -0.54
C PHE A 286 21.24 2.11 -1.29
N ASN A 287 20.13 1.45 -1.58
CA ASN A 287 19.01 2.04 -2.30
C ASN A 287 18.32 3.14 -1.49
N SER A 288 17.97 2.87 -0.23
CA SER A 288 17.31 3.88 0.61
C SER A 288 18.22 5.09 0.84
N SER A 289 19.51 4.89 1.05
CA SER A 289 20.49 5.98 1.20
C SER A 289 20.63 6.82 -0.07
N LEU A 290 20.68 6.18 -1.24
CA LEU A 290 20.73 6.89 -2.51
C LEU A 290 19.48 7.74 -2.69
N LEU A 291 18.29 7.15 -2.53
CA LEU A 291 17.02 7.85 -2.75
C LEU A 291 16.84 9.05 -1.81
N THR A 292 17.14 8.89 -0.51
CA THR A 292 17.03 10.00 0.46
C THR A 292 18.08 11.09 0.19
N SER A 293 19.32 10.74 -0.18
CA SER A 293 20.36 11.72 -0.49
C SER A 293 20.06 12.50 -1.76
N ILE A 294 19.52 11.84 -2.78
CA ILE A 294 19.09 12.51 -4.02
C ILE A 294 17.92 13.45 -3.74
N ALA A 295 16.95 13.04 -2.92
CA ALA A 295 15.82 13.88 -2.55
C ALA A 295 16.25 15.14 -1.75
N VAL A 296 17.23 15.03 -0.85
CA VAL A 296 17.64 16.13 0.04
C VAL A 296 18.77 16.98 -0.52
N ARG A 297 19.78 16.37 -1.14
CA ARG A 297 21.04 17.00 -1.59
C ARG A 297 21.23 16.95 -3.11
N GLY A 298 20.51 16.08 -3.80
CA GLY A 298 20.67 15.91 -5.24
C GLY A 298 21.97 15.25 -5.68
N LYS A 299 22.65 14.52 -4.79
CA LYS A 299 23.88 13.75 -5.07
C LYS A 299 23.86 12.42 -4.33
N ALA A 300 24.68 11.46 -4.76
CA ALA A 300 24.86 10.20 -4.05
C ALA A 300 25.54 10.43 -2.68
N PRO A 301 25.21 9.63 -1.65
CA PRO A 301 25.83 9.75 -0.33
C PRO A 301 27.19 9.04 -0.24
N TYR A 302 27.56 8.27 -1.26
CA TYR A 302 28.78 7.48 -1.37
C TYR A 302 29.37 7.55 -2.80
N LYS A 303 30.67 7.28 -2.92
CA LYS A 303 31.42 7.20 -4.19
C LYS A 303 31.49 5.77 -4.72
#